data_AF-A0A958V1T6-F1
#
_entry.id   AF-A0A958V1T6-F1
#
_cell.length_a   1.000
_cell.length_b   1.000
_cell.length_c   1.000
_cell.angle_alpha   90.00
_cell.angle_beta   90.00
_cell.angle_gamma   90.00
#
_symmetry.space_group_name_H-M   'P 1'
#
loop_
_entity.id
_entity.type
_entity.pdbx_description
1 polymer ?
#
loop_
_entity_poly.entity_id
_entity_poly.type
_entity_poly.pdbx_seq_one_letter_code
_entity_poly.pdbx_strand_id
1 'polypeptide(L)'
;GNILEIDHDIDGFVDLEVYQLARNEIALYDNFSDTTYYLFGYSKYDFDYDQVFYDNIEYFLQEYEAWAKTYISDQGAITSFDNENFLQFTPEFNNTFRSSEDPVGTDVDILFWDYAGAYEVFDVAGYDNLKILTLDYDSYGTEEFELTVIDDGTIDLYNVNSGTTYTFEGRQNIIYKNATEKKQHRKRFKVSRKTKTRSVKI
;
A
#
# COMPACT_ATOMS: atom_id res chain seq x y z
N GLY A 1 -21.62 -32.28 -2.27
CA GLY A 1 -21.34 -32.11 -0.83
C GLY A 1 -20.95 -30.67 -0.59
N ASN A 2 -20.95 -30.23 0.67
CA ASN A 2 -20.40 -28.93 1.08
C ASN A 2 -18.87 -29.01 1.22
N ILE A 3 -18.20 -29.62 0.25
CA ILE A 3 -16.75 -29.83 0.26
C ILE A 3 -16.22 -29.25 -1.05
N LEU A 4 -15.23 -28.37 -0.92
CA LEU A 4 -14.42 -27.85 -2.02
C LEU A 4 -13.09 -28.60 -2.00
N GLU A 5 -12.91 -29.49 -2.96
CA GLU A 5 -11.66 -30.22 -3.16
C GLU A 5 -10.76 -29.40 -4.09
N ILE A 6 -9.54 -29.12 -3.64
CA ILE A 6 -8.52 -28.41 -4.40
C ILE A 6 -7.34 -29.36 -4.59
N ASP A 7 -6.97 -29.60 -5.84
CA ASP A 7 -5.75 -30.32 -6.18
C ASP A 7 -4.67 -29.31 -6.58
N HIS A 8 -3.74 -29.06 -5.67
CA HIS A 8 -2.61 -28.16 -5.90
C HIS A 8 -1.37 -28.99 -6.24
N ASP A 9 -0.67 -28.59 -7.30
CA ASP A 9 0.52 -29.26 -7.81
C ASP A 9 1.69 -29.30 -6.80
N ILE A 10 1.73 -28.34 -5.87
CA ILE A 10 2.75 -28.26 -4.81
C ILE A 10 2.22 -28.75 -3.46
N ASP A 11 1.04 -28.28 -3.06
CA ASP A 11 0.51 -28.50 -1.70
C ASP A 11 -0.34 -29.78 -1.59
N GLY A 12 -0.61 -30.43 -2.73
CA GLY A 12 -1.40 -31.65 -2.81
C GLY A 12 -2.90 -31.38 -2.68
N PHE A 13 -3.63 -32.39 -2.21
CA PHE A 13 -5.08 -32.34 -2.05
C PHE A 13 -5.47 -31.60 -0.77
N VAL A 14 -6.37 -30.63 -0.91
CA VAL A 14 -6.98 -29.89 0.18
C VAL A 14 -8.49 -30.03 0.09
N ASP A 15 -9.10 -30.56 1.15
CA ASP A 15 -10.56 -30.67 1.29
C ASP A 15 -11.06 -29.58 2.24
N LEU A 16 -11.81 -28.62 1.72
CA LEU A 16 -12.37 -27.52 2.49
C LEU A 16 -13.87 -27.70 2.70
N GLU A 17 -14.31 -27.73 3.95
CA GLU A 17 -15.74 -27.69 4.27
C GLU A 17 -16.30 -26.29 4.03
N VAL A 18 -17.36 -26.18 3.25
CA VAL A 18 -17.97 -24.92 2.83
C VAL A 18 -19.21 -24.62 3.67
N TYR A 19 -19.18 -23.54 4.42
CA TYR A 19 -20.28 -23.05 5.23
C TYR A 19 -20.80 -21.73 4.66
N GLN A 20 -22.06 -21.68 4.23
CA GLN A 20 -22.69 -20.40 3.90
C GLN A 20 -23.12 -19.70 5.20
N LEU A 21 -22.53 -18.53 5.47
CA LEU A 21 -22.83 -17.74 6.68
C LEU A 21 -23.90 -16.67 6.38
N ALA A 22 -23.81 -16.05 5.21
CA ALA A 22 -24.78 -15.07 4.74
C ALA A 22 -24.96 -15.16 3.21
N ARG A 23 -25.82 -14.30 2.65
CA ARG A 23 -26.06 -14.26 1.20
C ARG A 23 -24.79 -14.00 0.40
N ASN A 24 -23.85 -13.25 0.97
CA ASN A 24 -22.59 -12.86 0.36
C ASN A 24 -21.38 -13.28 1.22
N GLU A 25 -21.54 -14.24 2.14
CA GLU A 25 -20.46 -14.65 3.02
C GLU A 25 -20.40 -16.17 3.11
N ILE A 26 -19.23 -16.73 2.87
CA ILE A 26 -18.93 -18.15 3.08
C ILE A 26 -17.70 -18.29 3.98
N ALA A 27 -17.68 -19.35 4.78
CA ALA A 27 -16.49 -19.83 5.45
C ALA A 27 -16.02 -21.12 4.80
N LEU A 28 -14.71 -21.23 4.58
CA LEU A 28 -14.02 -22.46 4.18
C LEU A 28 -13.22 -22.95 5.37
N TYR A 29 -13.56 -24.11 5.88
CA TYR A 29 -12.88 -24.73 7.02
C TYR A 29 -11.97 -25.85 6.53
N ASP A 30 -10.68 -25.73 6.82
CA ASP A 30 -9.70 -26.79 6.64
C ASP A 30 -9.55 -27.56 7.96
N ASN A 31 -10.03 -28.80 7.97
CA ASN A 31 -9.98 -29.66 9.14
C ASN A 31 -8.56 -30.19 9.43
N PHE A 32 -7.67 -30.21 8.44
CA PHE A 32 -6.29 -30.66 8.65
C PHE A 32 -5.47 -29.61 9.40
N SER A 33 -5.63 -28.33 9.05
CA SER A 33 -4.91 -27.22 9.69
C SER A 33 -5.68 -26.49 10.80
N ASP A 34 -6.93 -26.89 11.06
CA ASP A 34 -7.85 -26.21 12.00
C ASP A 34 -7.96 -24.69 11.70
N THR A 35 -8.03 -24.35 10.41
CA THR A 35 -8.06 -22.97 9.93
C THR A 35 -9.37 -22.68 9.21
N THR A 36 -9.97 -21.53 9.51
CA THR A 36 -11.19 -21.06 8.81
C THR A 36 -10.88 -19.80 8.02
N TYR A 37 -11.14 -19.84 6.71
CA TYR A 37 -11.05 -18.71 5.80
C TYR A 37 -12.44 -18.12 5.57
N TYR A 38 -12.60 -16.81 5.77
CA TYR A 38 -13.86 -16.11 5.53
C TYR A 38 -13.78 -15.35 4.20
N LEU A 39 -14.74 -15.60 3.31
CA LEU A 39 -14.83 -14.93 2.02
C LEU A 39 -16.13 -14.12 1.95
N PHE A 40 -15.96 -12.83 1.69
CA PHE A 40 -17.05 -11.87 1.52
C PHE A 40 -17.17 -11.53 0.03
N GLY A 41 -18.27 -11.94 -0.59
CA GLY A 41 -18.60 -11.62 -1.96
C GLY A 41 -19.20 -10.22 -2.10
N TYR A 42 -18.86 -9.56 -3.20
CA TYR A 42 -19.45 -8.27 -3.59
C TYR A 42 -20.06 -8.37 -5.00
N SER A 43 -21.12 -7.60 -5.25
CA SER A 43 -21.70 -7.48 -6.60
C SER A 43 -20.73 -6.73 -7.50
N LYS A 44 -20.23 -7.37 -8.57
CA LYS A 44 -19.31 -6.72 -9.53
C LYS A 44 -19.87 -5.44 -10.17
N TYR A 45 -21.20 -5.31 -10.23
CA TYR A 45 -21.86 -4.17 -10.85
C TYR A 45 -21.72 -2.87 -10.05
N ASP A 46 -21.56 -2.97 -8.73
CA ASP A 46 -21.46 -1.83 -7.81
C ASP A 46 -20.17 -1.89 -6.98
N PHE A 47 -19.22 -2.74 -7.37
CA PHE A 47 -17.97 -2.90 -6.64
C PHE A 47 -16.99 -1.81 -7.06
N ASP A 48 -16.65 -0.96 -6.10
CA ASP A 48 -15.60 0.02 -6.25
C ASP A 48 -14.25 -0.69 -6.11
N TYR A 49 -13.63 -1.01 -7.25
CA TYR A 49 -12.31 -1.62 -7.29
C TYR A 49 -11.23 -0.68 -6.76
N ASP A 50 -11.42 0.64 -6.91
CA ASP A 50 -10.48 1.65 -6.47
C ASP A 50 -10.45 1.70 -4.93
N GLN A 51 -11.62 1.53 -4.30
CA GLN A 51 -11.76 1.47 -2.85
C GLN A 51 -10.88 0.38 -2.19
N VAL A 52 -10.61 -0.73 -2.87
CA VAL A 52 -9.76 -1.80 -2.35
C VAL A 52 -8.33 -1.30 -2.12
N PHE A 53 -7.81 -0.46 -3.01
CA PHE A 53 -6.48 0.15 -2.85
C PHE A 53 -6.46 1.07 -1.63
N TYR A 54 -7.48 1.92 -1.49
CA TYR A 54 -7.58 2.84 -0.36
C TYR A 54 -7.76 2.14 0.99
N ASP A 55 -8.51 1.03 1.02
CA ASP A 55 -8.67 0.21 2.22
C ASP A 55 -7.38 -0.51 2.62
N ASN A 56 -6.45 -0.73 1.68
CA ASN A 56 -5.19 -1.47 1.89
C ASN A 56 -3.97 -0.62 1.49
N ILE A 57 -4.05 0.70 1.64
CA ILE A 57 -3.09 1.63 1.04
C ILE A 57 -1.65 1.42 1.51
N GLU A 58 -1.41 1.04 2.76
CA GLU A 58 -0.06 0.72 3.23
C GLU A 58 0.50 -0.52 2.55
N TYR A 59 -0.33 -1.51 2.23
CA TYR A 59 0.10 -2.67 1.46
C TYR A 59 0.46 -2.27 0.04
N PHE A 60 -0.40 -1.47 -0.60
CA PHE A 60 -0.18 -0.96 -1.93
C PHE A 60 1.15 -0.19 -2.05
N LEU A 61 1.42 0.75 -1.14
CA LEU A 61 2.69 1.48 -1.07
C LEU A 61 3.91 0.56 -0.90
N GLN A 62 3.71 -0.63 -0.36
CA GLN A 62 4.75 -1.61 -0.10
C GLN A 62 4.84 -2.73 -1.16
N GLU A 63 4.07 -2.66 -2.25
CA GLU A 63 4.10 -3.65 -3.34
C GLU A 63 5.28 -3.44 -4.29
N TYR A 64 5.95 -2.29 -4.22
CA TYR A 64 7.08 -1.94 -5.07
C TYR A 64 8.35 -1.80 -4.23
N GLU A 65 9.50 -2.16 -4.81
CA GLU A 65 10.78 -1.96 -4.13
C GLU A 65 11.13 -0.46 -4.02
N ALA A 66 10.71 0.34 -5.00
CA ALA A 66 10.82 1.78 -4.98
C ALA A 66 9.67 2.43 -5.77
N TRP A 67 9.34 3.66 -5.42
CA TRP A 67 8.48 4.58 -6.15
C TRP A 67 9.38 5.65 -6.75
N ALA A 68 9.42 5.75 -8.07
CA ALA A 68 10.26 6.71 -8.79
C ALA A 68 9.45 7.92 -9.24
N LYS A 69 9.92 9.11 -8.92
CA LYS A 69 9.28 10.37 -9.31
C LYS A 69 9.33 10.53 -10.82
N THR A 70 8.17 10.78 -11.43
CA THR A 70 8.03 10.99 -12.87
C THR A 70 7.57 12.39 -13.22
N TYR A 71 6.96 13.10 -12.27
CA TYR A 71 6.48 14.46 -12.48
C TYR A 71 6.49 15.30 -11.19
N ILE A 72 6.68 16.61 -11.38
CA ILE A 72 6.52 17.66 -10.36
C ILE A 72 5.70 18.77 -11.00
N SER A 73 4.68 19.26 -10.31
CA SER A 73 3.88 20.38 -10.82
C SER A 73 4.67 21.69 -10.86
N ASP A 74 4.38 22.52 -11.86
CA ASP A 74 4.93 23.89 -11.98
C ASP A 74 4.45 24.85 -10.87
N GLN A 75 3.47 24.43 -10.08
CA GLN A 75 2.92 25.20 -8.97
C GLN A 75 3.53 24.76 -7.64
N GLY A 76 3.56 25.68 -6.68
CA GLY A 76 4.02 25.43 -5.32
C GLY A 76 5.36 26.10 -5.00
N ALA A 77 5.72 26.09 -3.72
CA ALA A 77 7.00 26.56 -3.24
C ALA A 77 8.07 25.46 -3.37
N ILE A 78 9.30 25.84 -3.70
CA ILE A 78 10.43 24.91 -3.74
C ILE A 78 10.75 24.44 -2.31
N THR A 79 10.92 23.13 -2.12
CA THR A 79 11.27 22.50 -0.83
C THR A 79 12.45 21.55 -0.97
N SER A 80 12.97 21.03 0.15
CA SER A 80 13.99 19.97 0.12
C SER A 80 13.49 18.68 -0.53
N PHE A 81 12.21 18.37 -0.36
CA PHE A 81 11.59 17.18 -0.94
C PHE A 81 11.61 17.18 -2.48
N ASP A 82 11.76 18.34 -3.12
CA ASP A 82 11.91 18.44 -4.58
C ASP A 82 13.12 17.65 -5.11
N ASN A 83 14.13 17.44 -4.28
CA ASN A 83 15.33 16.67 -4.65
C ASN A 83 15.13 15.16 -4.46
N GLU A 84 14.15 14.71 -3.68
CA GLU A 84 13.91 13.29 -3.37
C GLU A 84 13.21 12.60 -4.54
N ASN A 85 13.97 11.83 -5.31
CA ASN A 85 13.55 11.20 -6.56
C ASN A 85 12.98 9.80 -6.40
N PHE A 86 13.30 9.13 -5.30
CA PHE A 86 12.77 7.80 -5.02
C PHE A 86 12.25 7.72 -3.60
N LEU A 87 11.16 6.98 -3.41
CA LEU A 87 10.62 6.61 -2.10
C LEU A 87 10.56 5.09 -1.99
N GLN A 88 10.72 4.56 -0.78
CA GLN A 88 10.47 3.16 -0.47
C GLN A 88 9.68 3.07 0.83
N PHE A 89 8.64 2.24 0.84
CA PHE A 89 7.85 1.97 2.04
C PHE A 89 8.05 0.52 2.45
N THR A 90 8.42 0.28 3.70
CA THR A 90 8.66 -1.06 4.21
C THR A 90 7.76 -1.36 5.41
N PRO A 91 7.45 -2.65 5.67
CA PRO A 91 6.57 -3.04 6.76
C PRO A 91 7.32 -3.17 8.08
N GLU A 92 8.61 -2.79 8.11
CA GLU A 92 9.47 -2.98 9.27
C GLU A 92 8.95 -2.16 10.46
N PHE A 93 9.26 -2.61 11.68
CA PHE A 93 8.78 -2.07 12.96
C PHE A 93 8.41 -0.57 12.91
N ASN A 94 7.11 -0.28 13.01
CA ASN A 94 6.48 1.06 12.96
C ASN A 94 6.33 1.74 11.59
N ASN A 95 6.24 0.99 10.48
CA ASN A 95 6.04 1.53 9.13
C ASN A 95 7.17 2.49 8.75
N THR A 96 8.33 1.97 8.37
CA THR A 96 9.47 2.80 7.97
C THR A 96 9.40 3.18 6.49
N PHE A 97 9.84 4.40 6.16
CA PHE A 97 10.09 4.81 4.78
C PHE A 97 11.56 5.15 4.58
N ARG A 98 11.98 5.15 3.31
CA ARG A 98 13.26 5.68 2.87
C ARG A 98 13.05 6.59 1.68
N SER A 99 13.96 7.53 1.49
CA SER A 99 14.00 8.34 0.28
C SER A 99 15.43 8.55 -0.22
N SER A 100 15.55 8.80 -1.52
CA SER A 100 16.82 8.96 -2.22
C SER A 100 16.78 10.17 -3.14
N GLU A 101 17.86 10.93 -3.17
CA GLU A 101 18.09 12.03 -4.11
C GLU A 101 18.75 11.57 -5.41
N ASP A 102 19.04 10.27 -5.56
CA ASP A 102 19.67 9.74 -6.76
C ASP A 102 18.90 10.15 -8.03
N PRO A 103 19.58 10.34 -9.18
CA PRO A 103 18.91 10.79 -10.39
C PRO A 103 17.81 9.82 -10.86
N VAL A 104 16.70 10.36 -11.35
CA VAL A 104 15.64 9.56 -12.01
C VAL A 104 16.26 8.72 -13.13
N GLY A 105 15.96 7.42 -13.12
CA GLY A 105 16.54 6.43 -14.05
C GLY A 105 17.67 5.58 -13.46
N THR A 106 18.13 5.89 -12.24
CA THR A 106 19.00 5.00 -11.45
C THR A 106 18.30 3.66 -11.22
N ASP A 107 19.05 2.56 -11.32
CA ASP A 107 18.54 1.22 -11.07
C ASP A 107 18.21 1.06 -9.57
N VAL A 108 17.03 0.51 -9.25
CA VAL A 108 16.56 0.46 -7.85
C VAL A 108 17.43 -0.44 -6.97
N ASP A 109 18.14 -1.42 -7.55
CA ASP A 109 19.05 -2.30 -6.83
C ASP A 109 20.30 -1.59 -6.28
N ILE A 110 20.63 -0.41 -6.82
CA ILE A 110 21.84 0.35 -6.46
C ILE A 110 21.55 1.72 -5.83
N LEU A 111 20.28 2.03 -5.56
CA LEU A 111 19.89 3.31 -4.95
C LEU A 111 20.59 3.52 -3.62
N PHE A 112 21.11 4.74 -3.44
CA PHE A 112 21.57 5.21 -2.15
C PHE A 112 20.41 5.89 -1.41
N TRP A 113 19.95 5.28 -0.32
CA TRP A 113 18.88 5.83 0.52
C TRP A 113 19.43 6.90 1.46
N ASP A 114 19.33 8.17 1.04
CA ASP A 114 19.80 9.34 1.78
C ASP A 114 19.07 9.55 3.11
N TYR A 115 17.77 9.26 3.14
CA TYR A 115 16.94 9.45 4.31
C TYR A 115 16.18 8.17 4.68
N ALA A 116 15.95 8.01 5.99
CA ALA A 116 15.09 6.97 6.54
C ALA A 116 14.31 7.54 7.71
N GLY A 117 13.04 7.17 7.81
CA GLY A 117 12.13 7.68 8.83
C GLY A 117 10.92 6.79 9.01
N ALA A 118 9.91 7.29 9.72
CA ALA A 118 8.63 6.61 9.90
C ALA A 118 7.56 7.25 9.01
N TYR A 119 6.58 6.47 8.57
CA TYR A 119 5.42 7.00 7.87
C TYR A 119 4.11 6.57 8.54
N GLU A 120 3.12 7.44 8.51
CA GLU A 120 1.76 7.16 8.99
C GLU A 120 0.75 7.56 7.92
N VAL A 121 -0.25 6.70 7.71
CA VAL A 121 -1.35 6.97 6.78
C VAL A 121 -2.65 7.15 7.55
N PHE A 122 -3.42 8.16 7.19
CA PHE A 122 -4.67 8.54 7.83
C PHE A 122 -5.82 8.50 6.84
N ASP A 123 -6.98 8.06 7.31
CA ASP A 123 -8.24 8.27 6.59
C ASP A 123 -8.62 9.75 6.63
N VAL A 124 -9.28 10.24 5.58
CA VAL A 124 -9.72 11.62 5.49
C VAL A 124 -11.24 11.69 5.67
N ALA A 125 -11.70 12.47 6.64
CA ALA A 125 -13.12 12.55 6.94
C ALA A 125 -13.92 13.04 5.73
N GLY A 126 -14.86 12.23 5.25
CA GLY A 126 -15.72 12.53 4.10
C GLY A 126 -15.11 12.23 2.73
N TYR A 127 -13.96 11.54 2.66
CA TYR A 127 -13.32 11.13 1.42
C TYR A 127 -12.89 9.67 1.49
N ASP A 128 -13.39 8.87 0.57
CA ASP A 128 -13.04 7.45 0.49
C ASP A 128 -11.79 7.24 -0.39
N ASN A 129 -11.63 8.06 -1.43
CA ASN A 129 -10.54 8.06 -2.41
C ASN A 129 -9.42 9.09 -2.12
N LEU A 130 -9.22 9.44 -0.86
CA LEU A 130 -8.15 10.33 -0.42
C LEU A 130 -7.58 9.82 0.89
N LYS A 131 -6.26 9.90 1.03
CA LYS A 131 -5.55 9.60 2.28
C LYS A 131 -4.60 10.75 2.61
N ILE A 132 -4.23 10.88 3.88
CA ILE A 132 -3.12 11.73 4.29
C ILE A 132 -1.93 10.83 4.60
N LEU A 133 -0.81 11.04 3.92
CA LEU A 133 0.47 10.41 4.19
C LEU A 133 1.36 11.41 4.92
N THR A 134 1.83 11.05 6.11
CA THR A 134 2.84 11.82 6.84
C THR A 134 4.16 11.07 6.79
N LEU A 135 5.22 11.74 6.33
CA LEU A 135 6.60 11.27 6.40
C LEU A 135 7.29 11.98 7.56
N ASP A 136 7.77 11.23 8.54
CA ASP A 136 8.46 11.71 9.72
C ASP A 136 9.96 11.41 9.60
N TYR A 137 10.74 12.46 9.35
CA TYR A 137 12.20 12.42 9.27
C TYR A 137 12.85 12.55 10.67
N ASP A 138 12.12 12.15 11.72
CA ASP A 138 12.54 12.21 13.12
C ASP A 138 12.93 13.63 13.54
N SER A 139 14.21 13.87 13.83
CA SER A 139 14.68 15.18 14.29
C SER A 139 14.73 16.24 13.18
N TYR A 140 14.51 15.87 11.92
CA TYR A 140 14.57 16.78 10.76
C TYR A 140 13.19 17.34 10.36
N GLY A 141 12.11 16.88 11.00
CA GLY A 141 10.76 17.39 10.78
C GLY A 141 9.87 16.42 10.01
N THR A 142 8.70 16.91 9.60
CA THR A 142 7.65 16.09 8.97
C THR A 142 7.14 16.73 7.70
N GLU A 143 6.92 15.90 6.68
CA GLU A 143 6.20 16.28 5.46
C GLU A 143 4.81 15.63 5.45
N GLU A 144 3.79 16.37 5.02
CA GLU A 144 2.41 15.88 4.94
C GLU A 144 1.88 16.03 3.52
N PHE A 145 1.34 14.93 2.99
CA PHE A 145 0.83 14.83 1.63
C PHE A 145 -0.62 14.34 1.63
N GLU A 146 -1.42 14.90 0.75
CA GLU A 146 -2.62 14.25 0.23
C GLU A 146 -2.18 13.17 -0.77
N LEU A 147 -2.51 11.91 -0.48
CA LEU A 147 -2.18 10.75 -1.29
C LEU A 147 -3.42 10.32 -2.10
N THR A 148 -3.25 10.23 -3.41
CA THR A 148 -4.24 9.73 -4.36
C THR A 148 -3.62 8.63 -5.22
N VAL A 149 -4.35 7.53 -5.38
CA VAL A 149 -4.00 6.44 -6.30
C VAL A 149 -4.59 6.77 -7.68
N ILE A 150 -3.73 6.76 -8.70
CA ILE A 150 -4.12 7.01 -10.10
C ILE A 150 -4.43 5.70 -10.81
N ASP A 151 -3.58 4.69 -10.63
CA ASP A 151 -3.75 3.33 -11.11
C ASP A 151 -2.94 2.34 -10.26
N ASP A 152 -2.81 1.08 -10.70
CA ASP A 152 -2.14 0.00 -9.98
C ASP A 152 -0.62 0.21 -9.84
N GLY A 153 -0.01 1.19 -10.52
CA GLY A 153 1.40 1.49 -10.44
C GLY A 153 1.73 2.96 -10.21
N THR A 154 0.72 3.83 -10.03
CA THR A 154 0.93 5.28 -10.04
C THR A 154 0.19 5.96 -8.89
N ILE A 155 0.91 6.83 -8.17
CA ILE A 155 0.36 7.67 -7.10
C ILE A 155 0.69 9.14 -7.31
N ASP A 156 -0.21 10.00 -6.85
CA ASP A 156 0.04 11.42 -6.67
C ASP A 156 0.17 11.74 -5.18
N LEU A 157 1.19 12.53 -4.85
CA LEU A 157 1.43 13.11 -3.54
C LEU A 157 1.35 14.64 -3.65
N TYR A 158 0.26 15.22 -3.16
CA TYR A 158 0.10 16.67 -3.07
C TYR A 158 0.57 17.18 -1.71
N ASN A 159 1.66 17.94 -1.67
CA ASN A 159 2.18 18.50 -0.44
C ASN A 159 1.34 19.73 -0.03
N VAL A 160 0.67 19.63 1.12
CA VAL A 160 -0.25 20.68 1.60
C VAL A 160 0.48 21.99 1.95
N ASN A 161 1.76 21.91 2.31
CA ASN A 161 2.57 23.04 2.76
C ASN A 161 3.23 23.79 1.61
N SER A 162 3.71 23.12 0.58
CA SER A 162 4.27 23.78 -0.59
C SER A 162 3.22 24.10 -1.66
N GLY A 163 2.17 23.30 -1.76
CA GLY A 163 1.22 23.34 -2.88
C GLY A 163 1.73 22.65 -4.14
N THR A 164 2.78 21.83 -4.01
CA THR A 164 3.38 21.06 -5.11
C THR A 164 2.79 19.65 -5.16
N THR A 165 2.45 19.17 -6.35
CA THR A 165 2.09 17.76 -6.60
C THR A 165 3.27 17.02 -7.21
N TYR A 166 3.57 15.85 -6.67
CA TYR A 166 4.57 14.93 -7.17
C TYR A 166 3.89 13.64 -7.63
N THR A 167 4.20 13.16 -8.83
CA THR A 167 3.72 11.85 -9.31
C THR A 167 4.85 10.84 -9.21
N PHE A 168 4.53 9.68 -8.69
CA PHE A 168 5.46 8.56 -8.55
C PHE A 168 4.91 7.30 -9.21
N GLU A 169 5.80 6.58 -9.90
CA GLU A 169 5.52 5.27 -10.49
C GLU A 169 6.27 4.16 -9.76
N GLY A 170 5.58 3.06 -9.47
CA GLY A 170 6.12 1.88 -8.83
C GLY A 170 7.16 1.16 -9.72
N ARG A 171 8.30 0.80 -9.11
CA ARG A 171 9.41 0.09 -9.74
C ARG A 171 9.65 -1.24 -9.05
N GLN A 172 9.95 -2.27 -9.86
CA GLN A 172 10.15 -3.65 -9.42
C GLN A 172 9.01 -4.14 -8.51
N ASN A 173 7.86 -4.46 -9.12
CA ASN A 173 6.73 -5.04 -8.38
C ASN A 173 7.19 -6.32 -7.66
N ILE A 174 6.93 -6.38 -6.37
CA ILE A 174 7.31 -7.48 -5.49
C ILE A 174 6.28 -8.60 -5.68
N ILE A 175 6.54 -9.46 -6.66
CA ILE A 175 5.69 -10.61 -6.95
C ILE A 175 5.94 -11.72 -5.92
N TYR A 176 4.92 -12.10 -5.16
CA TYR A 176 5.00 -13.16 -4.14
C TYR A 176 4.69 -14.57 -4.64
N LYS A 177 4.60 -14.79 -5.95
CA LYS A 177 4.34 -16.13 -6.51
C LYS A 177 5.58 -17.01 -6.31
N ASN A 178 5.44 -18.05 -5.48
CA ASN A 178 6.38 -19.17 -5.35
C ASN A 178 7.83 -18.78 -5.02
N ALA A 179 8.05 -18.05 -3.93
CA ALA A 179 9.41 -17.89 -3.42
C ALA A 179 9.88 -19.21 -2.76
N THR A 180 10.86 -19.88 -3.39
CA THR A 180 11.57 -21.06 -2.85
C THR A 180 12.26 -20.75 -1.52
N GLU A 181 12.53 -19.48 -1.27
CA GLU A 181 12.99 -18.95 0.00
C GLU A 181 11.81 -18.37 0.77
N LYS A 182 11.65 -18.78 2.03
CA LYS A 182 10.70 -18.20 2.98
C LYS A 182 11.06 -16.74 3.24
N LYS A 183 10.72 -15.82 2.32
CA LYS A 183 10.55 -14.41 2.66
C LYS A 183 9.48 -14.38 3.75
N GLN A 184 9.78 -13.73 4.88
CA GLN A 184 8.92 -13.70 6.05
C GLN A 184 7.48 -13.46 5.60
N HIS A 185 6.59 -14.41 5.89
CA HIS A 185 5.19 -14.27 5.50
C HIS A 185 4.65 -13.01 6.16
N ARG A 186 4.36 -12.00 5.34
CA ARG A 186 3.65 -10.80 5.78
C ARG A 186 2.29 -11.27 6.27
N LYS A 187 2.13 -11.36 7.59
CA LYS A 187 0.80 -11.57 8.17
C LYS A 187 0.00 -10.31 7.88
N ARG A 188 -1.12 -10.44 7.17
CA ARG A 188 -2.07 -9.35 7.01
C ARG A 188 -2.58 -9.00 8.41
N PHE A 189 -2.31 -7.78 8.86
CA PHE A 189 -2.89 -7.25 10.08
C PHE A 189 -4.01 -6.33 9.67
N LYS A 190 -5.11 -6.33 10.43
CA LYS A 190 -6.16 -5.32 10.23
C LYS A 190 -5.56 -3.97 10.61
N VAL A 191 -5.30 -3.12 9.62
CA VAL A 191 -4.83 -1.76 9.87
C VAL A 191 -6.00 -0.96 10.43
N SER A 192 -5.82 -0.41 11.63
CA SER A 192 -6.77 0.54 12.23
C SER A 192 -6.17 1.93 12.06
N ARG A 193 -6.62 2.66 11.02
CA ARG A 193 -6.15 4.02 10.77
C ARG A 193 -6.86 5.03 11.65
N LYS A 194 -6.16 6.12 11.97
CA LYS A 194 -6.77 7.31 12.56
C LYS A 194 -7.38 8.15 11.43
N THR A 195 -8.41 8.92 11.76
CA THR A 195 -9.04 9.84 10.80
C THR A 195 -8.56 11.28 11.05
N LYS A 196 -8.17 11.97 9.99
CA LYS A 196 -7.86 13.41 9.98
C LYS A 196 -8.92 14.18 9.19
N THR A 197 -9.07 15.47 9.50
CA THR A 197 -9.84 16.38 8.65
C THR A 197 -8.91 16.99 7.61
N ARG A 198 -9.40 17.17 6.39
CA ARG A 198 -8.62 17.75 5.30
C ARG A 198 -8.31 19.22 5.61
N SER A 199 -7.04 19.57 5.69
CA SER A 199 -6.59 20.94 5.87
C SER A 199 -6.68 21.69 4.54
N VAL A 200 -7.59 22.66 4.44
CA VAL A 200 -7.66 23.54 3.26
C VAL A 200 -6.85 24.80 3.57
N LYS A 201 -5.81 25.07 2.77
CA LYS A 201 -5.20 26.40 2.79
C LYS A 201 -6.24 27.42 2.32
N ILE A 202 -6.62 28.33 3.22
CA ILE A 202 -7.44 29.51 2.94
C ILE A 202 -6.55 30.59 2.32
#